data_AF-A0A3D0LCM9-F1
#
_entry.id   AF-A0A3D0LCM9-F1
#
_cell.length_a   1.000
_cell.length_b   1.000
_cell.length_c   1.000
_cell.angle_alpha   90.00
_cell.angle_beta   90.00
_cell.angle_gamma   90.00
#
_symmetry.space_group_name_H-M   'P 1'
#
loop_
_entity.id
_entity.type
_entity.pdbx_description
1 polymer ?
#
loop_
_entity_poly.entity_id
_entity_poly.type
_entity_poly.pdbx_seq_one_letter_code
_entity_poly.pdbx_strand_id
1 'polypeptide(L)'
;MSSTSRIFKVLPQTASQLSDPTIPIEKRYEVIDSVFPTEVRKTLKSLCDDNDLKKWDEIAKQYTNIRTSNERQIHVQLRYVTRPSEKQLMDIQKFVFDKYNTHHFDFDLCEDKSLGGGFILEVGNDQYDWSTIGRRNQFLEQLKNTRSELTSDADIITILQQSVGNFDLKAEKKEIGFIESIGDGIAIMNGLDHAMYGEVITFDNGTKGMVQNIERDRIGVILFGDESGLSEGSRGIRTGRMAGISVSDEYLGRVVNALGEPIDGLGPVNGSEFRAIEQPAPGIIDRSPVNEPLQTGILAIDSMFPIGRGQREL
;
A
#
# COMPACT_ATOMS: atom_id res chain seq x y z
N MET A 1 20.92 11.77 18.08
CA MET A 1 21.31 12.02 19.48
C MET A 1 22.41 11.08 19.99
N SER A 2 22.38 9.76 19.72
CA SER A 2 23.50 8.85 20.09
C SER A 2 24.87 9.28 19.50
N SER A 3 24.92 9.63 18.20
CA SER A 3 26.13 10.15 17.55
C SER A 3 26.61 11.49 18.15
N THR A 4 25.69 12.28 18.70
CA THR A 4 25.93 13.60 19.27
C THR A 4 26.59 13.50 20.66
N SER A 5 26.15 12.57 21.51
CA SER A 5 26.80 12.29 22.79
C SER A 5 28.23 11.74 22.60
N ARG A 6 28.53 11.17 21.44
CA ARG A 6 29.89 10.76 21.07
C ARG A 6 30.80 11.96 20.80
N ILE A 7 30.28 13.06 20.26
CA ILE A 7 31.03 14.30 20.00
C ILE A 7 31.56 14.88 21.31
N PHE A 8 30.73 14.95 22.35
CA PHE A 8 31.16 15.41 23.68
C PHE A 8 32.21 14.52 24.34
N LYS A 9 32.22 13.21 24.03
CA LYS A 9 33.25 12.27 24.50
C LYS A 9 34.57 12.40 23.73
N VAL A 10 34.51 12.73 22.45
CA VAL A 10 35.68 12.87 21.57
C VAL A 10 36.33 14.26 21.71
N LEU A 11 35.52 15.29 21.97
CA LEU A 11 35.95 16.68 22.15
C LEU A 11 35.46 17.22 23.51
N PRO A 12 36.11 16.84 24.62
CA PRO A 12 35.70 17.28 25.96
C PRO A 12 35.83 18.80 26.14
N GLN A 13 36.73 19.45 25.37
CA GLN A 13 36.92 20.89 25.38
C GLN A 13 35.68 21.67 24.93
N THR A 14 34.90 21.10 24.01
CA THR A 14 33.65 21.70 23.52
C THR A 14 32.57 21.70 24.60
N ALA A 15 32.50 20.65 25.43
CA ALA A 15 31.58 20.60 26.57
C ALA A 15 31.89 21.67 27.61
N SER A 16 33.17 21.87 27.91
CA SER A 16 33.63 22.90 28.86
C SER A 16 33.37 24.32 28.34
N GLN A 17 33.58 24.58 27.04
CA GLN A 17 33.31 25.90 26.45
C GLN A 17 31.81 26.24 26.40
N LEU A 18 30.96 25.25 26.16
CA LEU A 18 29.51 25.46 26.14
C LEU A 18 28.91 25.64 27.54
N SER A 19 29.58 25.11 28.58
CA SER A 19 29.16 25.20 29.98
C SER A 19 29.80 26.38 30.74
N ASP A 20 30.70 27.15 30.10
CA ASP A 20 31.38 28.28 30.73
C ASP A 20 30.54 29.57 30.59
N PRO A 21 30.01 30.12 31.71
CA PRO A 21 29.20 31.33 31.68
C PRO A 21 29.99 32.59 31.34
N THR A 22 31.32 32.54 31.33
CA THR A 22 32.18 33.70 30.95
C THR A 22 32.26 33.89 29.44
N ILE A 23 31.83 32.90 28.65
CA ILE A 23 31.83 32.97 27.18
C ILE A 23 30.50 33.59 26.70
N PRO A 24 30.55 34.66 25.86
CA PRO A 24 29.37 35.26 25.26
C PRO A 24 28.49 34.22 24.55
N ILE A 25 27.18 34.39 24.67
CA ILE A 25 26.21 33.40 24.18
C ILE A 25 26.29 33.20 22.66
N GLU A 26 26.61 34.27 21.92
CA GLU A 26 26.79 34.24 20.47
C GLU A 26 27.92 33.28 20.06
N LYS A 27 29.05 33.31 20.77
CA LYS A 27 30.18 32.41 20.52
C LYS A 27 29.83 30.96 20.86
N ARG A 28 29.02 30.73 21.89
CA ARG A 28 28.52 29.39 22.22
C ARG A 28 27.60 28.85 21.12
N TYR A 29 26.79 29.70 20.50
CA TYR A 29 25.95 29.30 19.37
C TYR A 29 26.74 28.98 18.10
N GLU A 30 27.79 29.74 17.78
CA GLU A 30 28.68 29.46 16.64
C GLU A 30 29.35 28.08 16.76
N VAL A 31 29.78 27.71 17.98
CA VAL A 31 30.32 26.38 18.26
C VAL A 31 29.25 25.30 18.07
N ILE A 32 28.00 25.55 18.48
CA ILE A 32 26.90 24.61 18.26
C ILE A 32 26.61 24.44 16.76
N ASP A 33 26.58 25.53 16.00
CA ASP A 33 26.24 25.53 14.59
C ASP A 33 27.35 24.94 13.69
N SER A 34 28.60 24.93 14.14
CA SER A 34 29.74 24.38 13.40
C SER A 34 30.00 22.90 13.70
N VAL A 35 29.82 22.47 14.94
CA VAL A 35 30.22 21.12 15.39
C VAL A 35 29.05 20.14 15.37
N PHE A 36 27.82 20.60 15.61
CA PHE A 36 26.68 19.70 15.84
C PHE A 36 25.72 19.62 14.64
N PRO A 37 25.11 18.43 14.39
CA PRO A 37 24.06 18.26 13.37
C PRO A 37 22.84 19.14 13.64
N THR A 38 22.11 19.54 12.58
CA THR A 38 20.99 20.51 12.66
C THR A 38 19.87 20.07 13.61
N GLU A 39 19.66 18.76 13.75
CA GLU A 39 18.56 18.17 14.52
C GLU A 39 18.68 18.42 16.03
N VAL A 40 19.89 18.66 16.54
CA VAL A 40 20.16 18.82 17.98
C VAL A 40 20.46 20.26 18.40
N ARG A 41 20.69 21.16 17.43
CA ARG A 41 21.16 22.53 17.69
C ARG A 41 20.18 23.32 18.54
N LYS A 42 18.88 23.23 18.25
CA LYS A 42 17.84 23.98 18.98
C LYS A 42 17.81 23.59 20.46
N THR A 43 17.89 22.29 20.74
CA THR A 43 17.94 21.77 22.12
C THR A 43 19.21 22.17 22.83
N LEU A 44 20.37 22.09 22.15
CA LEU A 44 21.66 22.51 22.73
C LEU A 44 21.72 24.01 23.02
N LYS A 45 21.17 24.85 22.12
CA LYS A 45 21.07 26.30 22.33
C LYS A 45 20.20 26.62 23.55
N SER A 46 19.02 25.99 23.66
CA SER A 46 18.16 26.14 24.85
C SER A 46 18.86 25.72 26.14
N LEU A 47 19.62 24.62 26.14
CA LEU A 47 20.36 24.17 27.31
C LEU A 47 21.53 25.10 27.67
N CYS A 48 22.14 25.76 26.69
CA CYS A 48 23.16 26.79 26.91
C CYS A 48 22.56 28.08 27.51
N ASP A 49 21.34 28.43 27.12
CA ASP A 49 20.62 29.61 27.63
C ASP A 49 20.29 29.45 29.11
N ASP A 50 19.83 28.25 29.48
CA ASP A 50 19.47 27.89 30.86
C ASP A 50 20.68 27.45 31.72
N ASN A 51 21.89 27.48 31.15
CA ASN A 51 23.15 27.00 31.78
C ASN A 51 23.06 25.56 32.33
N ASP A 52 22.29 24.72 31.66
CA ASP A 52 21.84 23.40 32.12
C ASP A 52 22.37 22.27 31.24
N LEU A 53 23.53 22.48 30.60
CA LEU A 53 24.14 21.55 29.66
C LEU A 53 24.39 20.14 30.25
N LYS A 54 24.50 20.04 31.58
CA LYS A 54 24.61 18.77 32.32
C LYS A 54 23.41 17.84 32.11
N LYS A 55 22.22 18.39 31.80
CA LYS A 55 21.00 17.62 31.50
C LYS A 55 21.04 16.96 30.12
N TRP A 56 21.99 17.29 29.26
CA TRP A 56 22.11 16.71 27.91
C TRP A 56 22.23 15.19 27.95
N ASP A 57 23.04 14.62 28.84
CA ASP A 57 23.22 13.17 28.92
C ASP A 57 21.95 12.45 29.36
N GLU A 58 21.16 13.07 30.24
CA GLU A 58 19.87 12.55 30.65
C GLU A 58 18.83 12.65 29.53
N ILE A 59 18.75 13.80 28.85
CA ILE A 59 17.86 14.01 27.69
C ILE A 59 18.23 13.04 26.56
N ALA A 60 19.52 12.84 26.28
CA ALA A 60 19.99 11.92 25.26
C ALA A 60 19.67 10.45 25.62
N LYS A 61 19.82 10.06 26.90
CA LYS A 61 19.43 8.74 27.39
C LYS A 61 17.91 8.54 27.31
N GLN A 62 17.11 9.50 27.77
CA GLN A 62 15.65 9.45 27.70
C GLN A 62 15.17 9.44 26.25
N TYR A 63 15.74 10.24 25.36
CA TYR A 63 15.46 10.21 23.93
C TYR A 63 15.79 8.85 23.32
N THR A 64 16.91 8.24 23.72
CA THR A 64 17.29 6.91 23.24
C THR A 64 16.34 5.86 23.79
N ASN A 65 15.95 5.92 25.07
CA ASN A 65 14.98 5.01 25.67
C ASN A 65 13.59 5.15 25.05
N ILE A 66 13.12 6.38 24.79
CA ILE A 66 11.86 6.64 24.08
C ILE A 66 11.98 6.13 22.65
N ARG A 67 13.12 6.32 21.98
CA ARG A 67 13.36 5.79 20.64
C ARG A 67 13.42 4.27 20.62
N THR A 68 14.01 3.61 21.62
CA THR A 68 14.07 2.14 21.73
C THR A 68 12.72 1.56 22.19
N SER A 69 11.95 2.30 22.99
CA SER A 69 10.56 1.96 23.33
C SER A 69 9.62 2.19 22.15
N ASN A 70 9.95 3.13 21.25
CA ASN A 70 9.25 3.40 19.98
C ASN A 70 9.89 2.68 18.78
N GLU A 71 10.98 1.92 18.95
CA GLU A 71 11.45 0.97 17.95
C GLU A 71 10.41 -0.13 18.01
N ARG A 72 9.33 0.07 17.25
CA ARG A 72 8.22 -0.86 17.10
C ARG A 72 8.83 -2.24 16.92
N GLN A 73 8.74 -3.05 17.96
CA GLN A 73 9.12 -4.45 17.89
C GLN A 73 8.27 -5.02 16.76
N ILE A 74 8.92 -5.35 15.64
CA ILE A 74 8.18 -5.78 14.46
C ILE A 74 7.61 -7.15 14.82
N HIS A 75 6.29 -7.25 14.85
CA HIS A 75 5.64 -8.52 15.11
C HIS A 75 5.68 -9.35 13.83
N VAL A 76 6.24 -10.54 13.93
CA VAL A 76 6.40 -11.49 12.83
C VAL A 76 5.60 -12.73 13.19
N GLN A 77 4.57 -13.02 12.41
CA GLN A 77 3.77 -14.22 12.56
C GLN A 77 4.01 -15.17 11.39
N LEU A 78 4.38 -16.42 11.70
CA LEU A 78 4.49 -17.49 10.73
C LEU A 78 3.34 -18.48 10.92
N ARG A 79 2.42 -18.51 9.96
CA ARG A 79 1.33 -19.49 9.89
C ARG A 79 1.76 -20.69 9.06
N TYR A 80 1.61 -21.91 9.58
CA TYR A 80 2.07 -23.13 8.89
C TYR A 80 1.15 -24.33 9.12
N VAL A 81 1.14 -25.28 8.18
CA VAL A 81 0.45 -26.57 8.34
C VAL A 81 1.36 -27.60 9.00
N THR A 82 2.59 -27.72 8.48
CA THR A 82 3.62 -28.62 8.99
C THR A 82 4.73 -27.78 9.58
N ARG A 83 5.14 -28.09 10.80
CA ARG A 83 6.18 -27.33 11.49
C ARG A 83 7.43 -27.21 10.60
N PRO A 84 7.91 -25.99 10.30
CA PRO A 84 9.12 -25.81 9.51
C PRO A 84 10.34 -26.42 10.21
N SER A 85 11.27 -26.94 9.43
CA SER A 85 12.56 -27.41 9.94
C SER A 85 13.39 -26.25 10.51
N GLU A 86 14.35 -26.55 11.40
CA GLU A 86 15.24 -25.52 11.98
C GLU A 86 15.97 -24.71 10.90
N LYS A 87 16.41 -25.38 9.82
CA LYS A 87 17.05 -24.71 8.68
C LYS A 87 16.10 -23.72 7.99
N GLN A 88 14.85 -24.11 7.76
CA GLN A 88 13.85 -23.22 7.16
C GLN A 88 13.53 -22.02 8.07
N LEU A 89 13.47 -22.23 9.39
CA LEU A 89 13.27 -21.13 10.33
C LEU A 89 14.45 -20.14 10.29
N MET A 90 15.69 -20.63 10.22
CA MET A 90 16.87 -19.77 10.05
C MET A 90 16.82 -18.98 8.73
N ASP A 91 16.44 -19.64 7.63
CA ASP A 91 16.33 -18.98 6.33
C ASP A 91 15.22 -17.89 6.33
N ILE A 92 14.09 -18.16 6.99
CA ILE A 92 12.98 -17.19 7.14
C ILE A 92 13.42 -16.01 8.03
N GLN A 93 14.06 -16.27 9.16
CA GLN A 93 14.57 -15.21 10.05
C GLN A 93 15.62 -14.35 9.33
N LYS A 94 16.50 -14.98 8.55
CA LYS A 94 17.47 -14.28 7.71
C LYS A 94 16.77 -13.42 6.66
N PHE A 95 15.73 -13.93 6.00
CA PHE A 95 14.94 -13.16 5.05
C PHE A 95 14.30 -11.92 5.70
N VAL A 96 13.72 -12.05 6.90
CA VAL A 96 13.15 -10.91 7.63
C VAL A 96 14.25 -9.91 8.00
N PHE A 97 15.39 -10.38 8.50
CA PHE A 97 16.52 -9.53 8.83
C PHE A 97 17.04 -8.74 7.61
N ASP A 98 17.33 -9.44 6.51
CA ASP A 98 17.87 -8.84 5.29
C ASP A 98 16.90 -7.81 4.69
N LYS A 99 15.58 -8.03 4.81
CA LYS A 99 14.56 -7.18 4.20
C LYS A 99 14.15 -5.98 5.05
N TYR A 100 14.03 -6.16 6.36
CA TYR A 100 13.56 -5.13 7.29
C TYR A 100 14.69 -4.49 8.12
N ASN A 101 15.92 -4.98 7.96
CA ASN A 101 17.14 -4.47 8.60
C ASN A 101 17.00 -4.30 10.12
N THR A 102 16.30 -5.23 10.77
CA THR A 102 16.08 -5.25 12.22
C THR A 102 16.30 -6.63 12.82
N HIS A 103 16.96 -6.68 13.97
CA HIS A 103 17.10 -7.87 14.81
C HIS A 103 16.06 -7.91 15.95
N HIS A 104 15.32 -6.83 16.15
CA HIS A 104 14.34 -6.70 17.24
C HIS A 104 12.95 -6.97 16.67
N PHE A 105 12.64 -8.24 16.45
CA PHE A 105 11.32 -8.70 16.06
C PHE A 105 10.84 -9.79 17.03
N ASP A 106 9.53 -9.80 17.27
CA ASP A 106 8.87 -10.86 18.01
C ASP A 106 8.39 -11.92 17.02
N PHE A 107 8.70 -13.19 17.24
CA PHE A 107 8.47 -14.25 16.26
C PHE A 107 7.50 -15.30 16.79
N ASP A 108 6.27 -15.25 16.29
CA ASP A 108 5.19 -16.13 16.68
C ASP A 108 4.94 -17.21 15.63
N LEU A 109 4.70 -18.43 16.13
CA LEU A 109 4.47 -19.64 15.34
C LEU A 109 3.03 -20.08 15.55
N CYS A 110 2.21 -19.99 14.51
CA CYS A 110 0.80 -20.40 14.57
C CYS A 110 0.55 -21.58 13.61
N GLU A 111 -0.04 -22.66 14.12
CA GLU A 111 -0.49 -23.77 13.26
C GLU A 111 -1.83 -23.39 12.62
N ASP A 112 -1.92 -23.46 11.29
CA ASP A 112 -3.12 -23.15 10.52
C ASP A 112 -3.35 -24.24 9.46
N LYS A 113 -4.34 -25.10 9.72
CA LYS A 113 -4.68 -26.23 8.85
C LYS A 113 -5.42 -25.81 7.58
N SER A 114 -5.94 -24.59 7.51
CA SER A 114 -6.71 -24.09 6.36
C SER A 114 -5.84 -23.87 5.11
N LEU A 115 -4.53 -23.69 5.29
CA LEU A 115 -3.58 -23.42 4.22
C LEU A 115 -3.39 -24.60 3.24
N GLY A 116 -3.79 -25.82 3.66
CA GLY A 116 -3.60 -27.08 2.93
C GLY A 116 -2.15 -27.56 2.86
N GLY A 117 -1.19 -26.66 2.65
CA GLY A 117 0.24 -26.89 2.75
C GLY A 117 1.05 -25.61 2.60
N GLY A 118 2.33 -25.64 3.01
CA GLY A 118 3.22 -24.47 3.00
C GLY A 118 3.09 -23.59 4.24
N PHE A 119 3.48 -22.32 4.10
CA PHE A 119 3.46 -21.34 5.17
C PHE A 119 3.17 -19.93 4.63
N ILE A 120 2.62 -19.07 5.49
CA ILE A 120 2.42 -17.65 5.27
C ILE A 120 3.23 -16.90 6.32
N LEU A 121 4.01 -15.93 5.86
CA LEU A 121 4.79 -15.05 6.73
C LEU A 121 4.14 -13.66 6.73
N GLU A 122 3.78 -13.18 7.91
CA GLU A 122 3.25 -11.84 8.15
C GLU A 122 4.26 -11.06 8.96
N VAL A 123 4.64 -9.88 8.49
CA VAL A 123 5.62 -8.97 9.10
C VAL A 123 4.97 -7.60 9.20
N GLY A 124 4.40 -7.28 10.37
CA GLY A 124 3.50 -6.14 10.51
C GLY A 124 2.33 -6.23 9.54
N ASN A 125 2.20 -5.26 8.61
CA ASN A 125 1.16 -5.23 7.59
C ASN A 125 1.56 -5.89 6.27
N ASP A 126 2.77 -6.45 6.18
CA ASP A 126 3.25 -7.12 4.98
C ASP A 126 3.04 -8.63 5.07
N GLN A 127 2.54 -9.24 4.01
CA GLN A 127 2.35 -10.67 3.90
C GLN A 127 3.10 -11.26 2.71
N TYR A 128 3.72 -12.41 2.94
CA TYR A 128 4.32 -13.28 1.94
C TYR A 128 3.65 -14.66 2.01
N ASP A 129 3.00 -15.04 0.91
CA ASP A 129 2.22 -16.28 0.84
C ASP A 129 2.96 -17.34 0.00
N TRP A 130 3.45 -18.39 0.65
CA TRP A 130 4.01 -19.58 0.00
C TRP A 130 3.09 -20.81 0.15
N SER A 131 1.83 -20.61 0.55
CA SER A 131 0.84 -21.66 0.74
C SER A 131 0.37 -22.27 -0.58
N THR A 132 -0.14 -23.50 -0.55
CA THR A 132 -0.70 -24.17 -1.74
C THR A 132 -1.82 -23.35 -2.39
N ILE A 133 -2.62 -22.65 -1.59
CA ILE A 133 -3.71 -21.79 -2.08
C ILE A 133 -3.15 -20.57 -2.81
N GLY A 134 -2.17 -19.89 -2.21
CA GLY A 134 -1.47 -18.76 -2.84
C GLY A 134 -0.85 -19.15 -4.17
N ARG A 135 -0.16 -20.29 -4.21
CA ARG A 135 0.43 -20.87 -5.43
C ARG A 135 -0.60 -21.11 -6.52
N ARG A 136 -1.73 -21.71 -6.18
CA ARG A 136 -2.82 -21.97 -7.12
C ARG A 136 -3.38 -20.66 -7.68
N ASN A 137 -3.59 -19.66 -6.84
CA ASN A 137 -4.13 -18.37 -7.28
C ASN A 137 -3.15 -17.65 -8.23
N GLN A 138 -1.86 -17.64 -7.92
CA GLN A 138 -0.81 -17.10 -8.80
C GLN A 138 -0.77 -17.84 -10.15
N PHE A 139 -0.87 -19.16 -10.12
CA PHE A 139 -0.92 -19.97 -11.34
C PHE A 139 -2.16 -19.67 -12.20
N LEU A 140 -3.33 -19.54 -11.58
CA LEU A 140 -4.57 -19.18 -12.28
C LEU A 140 -4.52 -17.78 -12.90
N GLU A 141 -3.91 -16.80 -12.23
CA GLU A 141 -3.71 -15.46 -12.79
C GLU A 141 -2.78 -15.49 -13.99
N GLN A 142 -1.66 -16.22 -13.90
CA GLN A 142 -0.76 -16.39 -15.04
C GLN A 142 -1.47 -17.04 -16.24
N LEU A 143 -2.26 -18.10 -16.00
CA LEU A 143 -3.05 -18.73 -17.05
C LEU A 143 -4.08 -17.79 -17.70
N LYS A 144 -4.76 -16.95 -16.91
CA LYS A 144 -5.70 -15.96 -17.45
C LYS A 144 -5.00 -14.94 -18.35
N ASN A 145 -3.84 -14.44 -17.92
CA ASN A 145 -3.04 -13.49 -18.70
C ASN A 145 -2.58 -14.13 -20.01
N THR A 146 -2.04 -15.35 -19.98
CA THR A 146 -1.62 -16.08 -21.19
C THR A 146 -2.80 -16.38 -22.12
N ARG A 147 -3.97 -16.73 -21.57
CA ARG A 147 -5.17 -17.03 -22.39
C ARG A 147 -5.73 -15.80 -23.10
N SER A 148 -5.63 -14.61 -22.49
CA SER A 148 -6.10 -13.35 -23.09
C SER A 148 -5.34 -12.98 -24.38
N GLU A 149 -4.16 -13.57 -24.61
CA GLU A 149 -3.32 -13.30 -25.78
C GLU A 149 -3.60 -14.25 -26.97
N LEU A 150 -4.53 -15.21 -26.85
CA LEU A 150 -4.67 -16.33 -27.79
C LEU A 150 -6.05 -16.43 -28.44
N THR A 151 -6.07 -16.75 -29.73
CA THR A 151 -7.27 -16.81 -30.59
C THR A 151 -7.59 -18.22 -31.14
N SER A 152 -6.84 -19.28 -30.77
CA SER A 152 -7.00 -20.62 -31.36
C SER A 152 -6.96 -21.76 -30.33
N ASP A 153 -7.91 -22.70 -30.43
CA ASP A 153 -8.12 -23.82 -29.49
C ASP A 153 -7.10 -24.97 -29.63
N ALA A 154 -6.30 -25.02 -30.71
CA ALA A 154 -5.49 -26.17 -31.06
C ALA A 154 -4.21 -26.36 -30.19
N ASP A 155 -3.77 -25.33 -29.45
CA ASP A 155 -2.49 -25.34 -28.73
C ASP A 155 -2.62 -25.41 -27.20
N ILE A 156 -3.83 -25.59 -26.67
CA ILE A 156 -4.13 -25.50 -25.23
C ILE A 156 -3.28 -26.48 -24.41
N ILE A 157 -3.08 -27.72 -24.87
CA ILE A 157 -2.35 -28.75 -24.11
C ILE A 157 -0.84 -28.45 -24.04
N THR A 158 -0.25 -28.03 -25.16
CA THR A 158 1.18 -27.67 -25.24
C THR A 158 1.47 -26.44 -24.37
N ILE A 159 0.56 -25.46 -24.39
CA ILE A 159 0.68 -24.26 -23.57
C ILE A 159 0.51 -24.58 -22.09
N LEU A 160 -0.48 -25.42 -21.71
CA LEU A 160 -0.61 -25.87 -20.32
C LEU A 160 0.67 -26.59 -19.84
N GLN A 161 1.28 -27.42 -20.69
CA GLN A 161 2.56 -28.07 -20.37
C GLN A 161 3.69 -27.05 -20.19
N GLN A 162 3.80 -26.03 -21.05
CA GLN A 162 4.79 -24.97 -20.94
C GLN A 162 4.55 -24.07 -19.71
N SER A 163 3.31 -23.67 -19.44
CA SER A 163 2.93 -22.87 -18.26
C SER A 163 3.21 -23.62 -16.97
N VAL A 164 2.96 -24.94 -16.93
CA VAL A 164 3.34 -25.78 -15.77
C VAL A 164 4.86 -25.89 -15.64
N GLY A 165 5.59 -26.07 -16.75
CA GLY A 165 7.05 -26.22 -16.75
C GLY A 165 7.81 -24.93 -16.37
N ASN A 166 7.25 -23.77 -16.70
CA ASN A 166 7.86 -22.46 -16.48
C ASN A 166 7.33 -21.72 -15.23
N PHE A 167 6.45 -22.34 -14.43
CA PHE A 167 5.89 -21.70 -13.25
C PHE A 167 6.96 -21.55 -12.16
N ASP A 168 7.53 -20.36 -12.05
CA ASP A 168 8.44 -19.98 -10.97
C ASP A 168 7.69 -19.19 -9.88
N LEU A 169 7.88 -19.61 -8.64
CA LEU A 169 7.06 -19.21 -7.51
C LEU A 169 7.63 -17.95 -6.86
N LYS A 170 7.16 -16.80 -7.30
CA LYS A 170 7.51 -15.52 -6.69
C LYS A 170 6.48 -15.17 -5.64
N ALA A 171 6.83 -15.33 -4.36
CA ALA A 171 6.03 -14.75 -3.29
C ALA A 171 6.21 -13.23 -3.32
N GLU A 172 5.26 -12.57 -3.95
CA GLU A 172 5.20 -11.12 -3.99
C GLU A 172 4.76 -10.58 -2.62
N LYS A 173 5.37 -9.46 -2.24
CA LYS A 173 4.99 -8.72 -1.05
C LYS A 173 3.57 -8.19 -1.27
N LYS A 174 2.61 -8.63 -0.45
CA LYS A 174 1.27 -8.06 -0.39
C LYS A 174 1.10 -7.30 0.89
N GLU A 175 0.51 -6.13 0.83
CA GLU A 175 0.16 -5.38 2.03
C GLU A 175 -1.29 -5.68 2.39
N ILE A 176 -1.51 -5.97 3.68
CA ILE A 176 -2.79 -6.38 4.21
C ILE A 176 -3.26 -5.39 5.27
N GLY A 177 -4.58 -5.36 5.47
CA GLY A 177 -5.20 -4.67 6.58
C GLY A 177 -6.42 -5.44 7.06
N PHE A 178 -6.90 -5.08 8.24
CA PHE A 178 -8.02 -5.74 8.88
C PHE A 178 -9.13 -4.73 9.16
N ILE A 179 -10.37 -5.17 9.01
CA ILE A 179 -11.54 -4.37 9.36
C ILE A 179 -11.62 -4.23 10.89
N GLU A 180 -11.63 -3.00 11.38
CA GLU A 180 -11.94 -2.69 12.78
C GLU A 180 -13.44 -2.56 13.01
N SER A 181 -14.15 -1.96 12.05
CA SER A 181 -15.60 -1.84 12.11
C SER A 181 -16.19 -1.72 10.71
N ILE A 182 -17.44 -2.15 10.56
CA ILE A 182 -18.18 -2.12 9.30
C ILE A 182 -19.62 -1.70 9.58
N GLY A 183 -20.17 -0.87 8.70
CA GLY A 183 -21.59 -0.51 8.70
C GLY A 183 -21.94 0.48 7.60
N ASP A 184 -23.18 0.40 7.12
CA ASP A 184 -23.76 1.27 6.08
C ASP A 184 -22.93 1.35 4.78
N GLY A 185 -22.28 0.25 4.40
CA GLY A 185 -21.42 0.13 3.22
C GLY A 185 -20.00 0.70 3.42
N ILE A 186 -19.61 1.01 4.67
CA ILE A 186 -18.32 1.60 4.99
C ILE A 186 -17.55 0.66 5.93
N ALA A 187 -16.35 0.29 5.52
CA ALA A 187 -15.40 -0.45 6.34
C ALA A 187 -14.29 0.49 6.83
N ILE A 188 -14.11 0.56 8.15
CA ILE A 188 -12.95 1.21 8.78
C ILE A 188 -11.91 0.13 9.00
N MET A 189 -10.72 0.34 8.44
CA MET A 189 -9.64 -0.62 8.44
C MET A 189 -8.39 -0.05 9.12
N ASN A 190 -7.61 -0.94 9.73
CA ASN A 190 -6.23 -0.67 10.11
C ASN A 190 -5.26 -1.46 9.21
N GLY A 191 -3.99 -1.06 9.26
CA GLY A 191 -2.97 -1.54 8.32
C GLY A 191 -3.02 -0.80 6.99
N LEU A 192 -2.58 -1.46 5.92
CA LEU A 192 -2.47 -0.86 4.58
C LEU A 192 -1.74 0.51 4.59
N ASP A 193 -0.60 0.59 5.28
CA ASP A 193 0.21 1.81 5.51
C ASP A 193 0.48 2.63 4.23
N HIS A 194 0.55 1.99 3.07
CA HIS A 194 0.84 2.62 1.78
C HIS A 194 -0.37 2.66 0.83
N ALA A 195 -1.59 2.55 1.36
CA ALA A 195 -2.81 2.76 0.56
C ALA A 195 -2.92 4.20 0.05
N MET A 196 -3.40 4.34 -1.18
CA MET A 196 -3.62 5.63 -1.83
C MET A 196 -5.11 5.99 -1.84
N TYR A 197 -5.42 7.28 -1.84
CA TYR A 197 -6.79 7.74 -2.05
C TYR A 197 -7.29 7.28 -3.42
N GLY A 198 -8.51 6.73 -3.46
CA GLY A 198 -9.10 6.16 -4.67
C GLY A 198 -8.53 4.79 -5.07
N GLU A 199 -7.66 4.18 -4.26
CA GLU A 199 -7.16 2.82 -4.49
C GLU A 199 -8.24 1.77 -4.20
N VAL A 200 -8.27 0.72 -5.01
CA VAL A 200 -9.19 -0.41 -4.80
C VAL A 200 -8.56 -1.42 -3.84
N ILE A 201 -9.34 -1.87 -2.86
CA ILE A 201 -9.02 -2.94 -1.92
C ILE A 201 -9.89 -4.16 -2.25
N THR A 202 -9.30 -5.35 -2.22
CA THR A 202 -10.03 -6.61 -2.38
C THR A 202 -10.07 -7.34 -1.05
N PHE A 203 -11.27 -7.68 -0.58
CA PHE A 203 -11.49 -8.44 0.64
C PHE A 203 -11.46 -9.94 0.40
N ASP A 204 -11.27 -10.73 1.45
CA ASP A 204 -11.18 -12.20 1.38
C ASP A 204 -12.43 -12.88 0.80
N ASN A 205 -13.61 -12.28 0.98
CA ASN A 205 -14.86 -12.78 0.39
C ASN A 205 -15.01 -12.43 -1.12
N GLY A 206 -14.06 -11.68 -1.68
CA GLY A 206 -14.09 -11.20 -3.07
C GLY A 206 -14.77 -9.86 -3.27
N THR A 207 -15.42 -9.30 -2.24
CA THR A 207 -15.94 -7.92 -2.29
C THR A 207 -14.79 -6.96 -2.55
N LYS A 208 -15.04 -5.96 -3.39
CA LYS A 208 -14.09 -4.87 -3.63
C LYS A 208 -14.54 -3.64 -2.87
N GLY A 209 -13.62 -2.78 -2.50
CA GLY A 209 -13.93 -1.46 -1.96
C GLY A 209 -12.93 -0.42 -2.45
N MET A 210 -13.21 0.85 -2.20
CA MET A 210 -12.35 1.96 -2.56
C MET A 210 -12.01 2.81 -1.36
N VAL A 211 -10.73 3.13 -1.23
CA VAL A 211 -10.21 4.00 -0.19
C VAL A 211 -10.72 5.43 -0.41
N GLN A 212 -11.48 5.93 0.56
CA GLN A 212 -12.10 7.26 0.51
C GLN A 212 -11.55 8.20 1.60
N ASN A 213 -11.07 7.65 2.72
CA ASN A 213 -10.51 8.43 3.81
C ASN A 213 -9.20 7.80 4.30
N ILE A 214 -8.18 8.61 4.59
CA ILE A 214 -6.89 8.17 5.12
C ILE A 214 -6.58 9.00 6.35
N GLU A 215 -6.59 8.34 7.51
CA GLU A 215 -6.18 8.89 8.80
C GLU A 215 -4.79 8.37 9.19
N ARG A 216 -4.27 8.79 10.36
CA ARG A 216 -2.92 8.36 10.80
C ARG A 216 -2.81 6.86 11.02
N ASP A 217 -3.85 6.25 11.59
CA ASP A 217 -3.85 4.85 12.03
C ASP A 217 -5.01 4.05 11.41
N ARG A 218 -5.85 4.69 10.59
CA ARG A 218 -7.08 4.11 10.04
C ARG A 218 -7.36 4.57 8.62
N ILE A 219 -8.03 3.72 7.87
CA ILE A 219 -8.44 3.98 6.48
C ILE A 219 -9.94 3.69 6.37
N GLY A 220 -10.68 4.62 5.78
CA GLY A 220 -12.09 4.44 5.45
C GLY A 220 -12.23 3.93 4.02
N VAL A 221 -12.86 2.78 3.86
CA VAL A 221 -13.10 2.10 2.59
C VAL A 221 -14.59 2.01 2.33
N ILE A 222 -15.05 2.51 1.19
CA ILE A 222 -16.43 2.33 0.72
C ILE A 222 -16.51 1.00 -0.01
N LEU A 223 -17.48 0.16 0.33
CA LEU A 223 -17.67 -1.16 -0.26
C LEU A 223 -18.44 -1.10 -1.57
N PHE A 224 -17.98 -1.86 -2.56
CA PHE A 224 -18.64 -2.08 -3.84
C PHE A 224 -19.44 -3.39 -3.79
N GLY A 225 -20.55 -3.38 -3.06
CA GLY A 225 -21.42 -4.54 -2.92
C GLY A 225 -22.03 -4.65 -1.54
N ASP A 226 -22.47 -5.86 -1.21
CA ASP A 226 -23.06 -6.18 0.09
C ASP A 226 -21.96 -6.41 1.15
N GLU A 227 -22.29 -6.10 2.40
CA GLU A 227 -21.46 -6.33 3.59
C GLU A 227 -21.47 -7.80 4.02
N SER A 228 -22.40 -8.59 3.47
CA SER A 228 -22.55 -10.02 3.77
C SER A 228 -21.22 -10.78 3.69
N GLY A 229 -20.80 -11.35 4.83
CA GLY A 229 -19.56 -12.13 4.94
C GLY A 229 -18.32 -11.30 5.30
N LEU A 230 -18.46 -9.99 5.48
CA LEU A 230 -17.46 -9.14 6.11
C LEU A 230 -17.82 -8.89 7.58
N SER A 231 -16.82 -8.94 8.43
CA SER A 231 -16.91 -8.66 9.86
C SER A 231 -15.64 -7.99 10.35
N GLU A 232 -15.64 -7.52 11.60
CA GLU A 232 -14.41 -7.18 12.30
C GLU A 232 -13.39 -8.34 12.18
N GLY A 233 -12.12 -7.98 11.95
CA GLY A 233 -11.03 -8.91 11.68
C GLY A 233 -10.99 -9.46 10.26
N SER A 234 -11.97 -9.15 9.40
CA SER A 234 -11.90 -9.53 7.98
C SER A 234 -10.74 -8.83 7.32
N ARG A 235 -10.04 -9.56 6.46
CA ARG A 235 -8.82 -9.10 5.81
C ARG A 235 -9.14 -8.48 4.46
N GLY A 236 -8.42 -7.39 4.16
CA GLY A 236 -8.37 -6.77 2.84
C GLY A 236 -6.93 -6.64 2.35
N ILE A 237 -6.78 -6.66 1.03
CA ILE A 237 -5.51 -6.58 0.32
C ILE A 237 -5.58 -5.42 -0.66
N ARG A 238 -4.55 -4.58 -0.68
CA ARG A 238 -4.43 -3.51 -1.66
C ARG A 238 -4.17 -4.04 -3.07
N THR A 239 -4.79 -3.42 -4.07
CA THR A 239 -4.58 -3.79 -5.48
C THR A 239 -3.43 -3.02 -6.14
N GLY A 240 -2.95 -1.93 -5.54
CA GLY A 240 -1.96 -1.04 -6.13
C GLY A 240 -2.48 -0.17 -7.27
N ARG A 241 -3.80 -0.20 -7.53
CA ARG A 241 -4.44 0.48 -8.66
C ARG A 241 -5.58 1.37 -8.18
N MET A 242 -5.66 2.56 -8.75
CA MET A 242 -6.83 3.42 -8.59
C MET A 242 -8.07 2.77 -9.21
N ALA A 243 -9.24 3.17 -8.73
CA ALA A 243 -10.51 2.76 -9.30
C ALA A 243 -10.54 3.01 -10.82
N GLY A 244 -10.77 1.94 -11.56
CA GLY A 244 -10.70 1.90 -13.00
C GLY A 244 -11.49 0.74 -13.55
N ILE A 245 -11.81 0.84 -14.83
CA ILE A 245 -12.54 -0.19 -15.57
C ILE A 245 -11.74 -0.61 -16.80
N SER A 246 -11.92 -1.86 -17.20
CA SER A 246 -11.46 -2.32 -18.49
C SER A 246 -12.30 -1.69 -19.59
N VAL A 247 -11.65 -1.23 -20.66
CA VAL A 247 -12.29 -0.65 -21.84
C VAL A 247 -11.90 -1.44 -23.09
N SER A 248 -12.83 -1.55 -24.03
CA SER A 248 -12.69 -2.27 -25.30
C SER A 248 -13.89 -1.97 -26.19
N ASP A 249 -13.73 -2.12 -27.51
CA ASP A 249 -14.86 -2.07 -28.45
C ASP A 249 -15.81 -3.28 -28.25
N GLU A 250 -15.35 -4.35 -27.60
CA GLU A 250 -16.16 -5.52 -27.25
C GLU A 250 -17.30 -5.22 -26.27
N TYR A 251 -17.29 -4.05 -25.61
CA TYR A 251 -18.40 -3.61 -24.75
C TYR A 251 -19.62 -3.13 -25.54
N LEU A 252 -19.48 -2.84 -26.84
CA LEU A 252 -20.58 -2.34 -27.66
C LEU A 252 -21.72 -3.37 -27.72
N GLY A 253 -22.91 -2.97 -27.26
CA GLY A 253 -24.10 -3.82 -27.21
C GLY A 253 -24.18 -4.77 -26.00
N ARG A 254 -23.21 -4.71 -25.08
CA ARG A 254 -23.22 -5.48 -23.83
C ARG A 254 -23.93 -4.73 -22.72
N VAL A 255 -24.40 -5.46 -21.71
CA VAL A 255 -24.91 -4.89 -20.45
C VAL A 255 -23.91 -5.19 -19.35
N VAL A 256 -23.40 -4.14 -18.71
CA VAL A 256 -22.34 -4.23 -17.70
C VAL A 256 -22.72 -3.48 -16.43
N ASN A 257 -22.18 -3.91 -15.29
CA ASN A 257 -22.33 -3.20 -14.02
C ASN A 257 -21.35 -2.01 -13.91
N ALA A 258 -21.44 -1.26 -12.80
CA ALA A 258 -20.59 -0.09 -12.55
C ALA A 258 -19.08 -0.42 -12.42
N LEU A 259 -18.73 -1.69 -12.21
CA LEU A 259 -17.35 -2.18 -12.15
C LEU A 259 -16.85 -2.68 -13.51
N GLY A 260 -17.67 -2.59 -14.56
CA GLY A 260 -17.35 -3.07 -15.91
C GLY A 260 -17.53 -4.57 -16.10
N GLU A 261 -18.15 -5.28 -15.15
CA GLU A 261 -18.38 -6.72 -15.27
C GLU A 261 -19.69 -7.00 -16.04
N PRO A 262 -19.69 -7.92 -17.02
CA PRO A 262 -20.88 -8.20 -17.83
C PRO A 262 -21.95 -8.93 -17.03
N ILE A 263 -23.20 -8.45 -17.12
CA ILE A 263 -24.39 -9.00 -16.44
C ILE A 263 -25.45 -9.52 -17.41
N ASP A 264 -25.18 -9.49 -18.71
CA ASP A 264 -26.06 -9.98 -19.77
C ASP A 264 -26.02 -11.51 -19.99
N GLY A 265 -25.11 -12.23 -19.32
CA GLY A 265 -24.98 -13.68 -19.44
C GLY A 265 -24.31 -14.17 -20.73
N LEU A 266 -23.79 -13.26 -21.56
CA LEU A 266 -23.13 -13.60 -22.84
C LEU A 266 -21.64 -13.98 -22.69
N GLY A 267 -21.17 -14.19 -21.46
CA GLY A 267 -19.78 -14.51 -21.15
C GLY A 267 -18.92 -13.27 -20.85
N PRO A 268 -17.62 -13.47 -20.59
CA PRO A 268 -16.70 -12.38 -20.26
C PRO A 268 -16.44 -11.45 -21.46
N VAL A 269 -16.09 -10.20 -21.19
CA VAL A 269 -15.58 -9.23 -22.18
C VAL A 269 -14.07 -9.16 -22.03
N ASN A 270 -13.33 -9.25 -23.15
CA ASN A 270 -11.88 -9.06 -23.11
C ASN A 270 -11.56 -7.56 -23.17
N GLY A 271 -11.13 -7.03 -22.02
CA GLY A 271 -10.62 -5.67 -21.93
C GLY A 271 -9.25 -5.57 -22.59
N SER A 272 -9.10 -4.67 -23.56
CA SER A 272 -7.80 -4.40 -24.21
C SER A 272 -6.97 -3.39 -23.42
N GLU A 273 -7.63 -2.43 -22.77
CA GLU A 273 -7.00 -1.36 -21.99
C GLU A 273 -7.69 -1.24 -20.63
N PHE A 274 -6.97 -0.75 -19.61
CA PHE A 274 -7.54 -0.41 -18.30
C PHE A 274 -7.46 1.10 -18.11
N ARG A 275 -8.61 1.75 -17.87
CA ARG A 275 -8.67 3.20 -17.65
C ARG A 275 -9.17 3.52 -16.25
N ALA A 276 -8.46 4.42 -15.59
CA ALA A 276 -8.91 5.01 -14.34
C ALA A 276 -10.21 5.81 -14.57
N ILE A 277 -11.13 5.77 -13.59
CA ILE A 277 -12.40 6.49 -13.66
C ILE A 277 -12.17 8.00 -13.48
N GLU A 278 -11.28 8.38 -12.56
CA GLU A 278 -10.96 9.77 -12.25
C GLU A 278 -9.83 10.32 -13.14
N GLN A 279 -10.08 10.42 -14.44
CA GLN A 279 -9.15 11.09 -15.36
C GLN A 279 -9.43 12.59 -15.47
N PRO A 280 -8.38 13.43 -15.55
CA PRO A 280 -8.57 14.86 -15.78
C PRO A 280 -9.27 15.09 -17.12
N ALA A 281 -10.19 16.05 -17.14
CA ALA A 281 -10.86 16.46 -18.37
C ALA A 281 -9.87 17.13 -19.35
N PRO A 282 -10.10 17.04 -20.67
CA PRO A 282 -9.29 17.74 -21.66
C PRO A 282 -9.22 19.25 -21.40
N GLY A 283 -8.03 19.83 -21.57
CA GLY A 283 -7.79 21.26 -21.38
C GLY A 283 -8.45 22.11 -22.47
N ILE A 284 -8.36 23.44 -22.37
CA ILE A 284 -8.94 24.35 -23.37
C ILE A 284 -8.26 24.16 -24.74
N ILE A 285 -6.95 23.96 -24.76
CA ILE A 285 -6.13 23.82 -25.98
C ILE A 285 -6.43 22.49 -26.70
N ASP A 286 -6.79 21.44 -25.95
CA ASP A 286 -7.10 20.10 -26.51
C ASP A 286 -8.51 20.05 -27.13
N ARG A 287 -9.33 21.08 -26.94
CA ARG A 287 -10.72 21.13 -27.41
C ARG A 287 -10.80 21.79 -28.78
N SER A 288 -11.70 21.25 -29.61
CA SER A 288 -12.12 21.89 -30.85
C SER A 288 -13.50 22.54 -30.68
N PRO A 289 -13.81 23.64 -31.40
CA PRO A 289 -15.17 24.17 -31.46
C PRO A 289 -16.16 23.12 -31.94
N VAL A 290 -17.34 23.08 -31.33
CA VAL A 290 -18.41 22.14 -31.69
C VAL A 290 -19.09 22.63 -32.97
N ASN A 291 -18.73 22.01 -34.10
CA ASN A 291 -19.22 22.38 -35.44
C ASN A 291 -19.99 21.26 -36.14
N GLU A 292 -20.10 20.08 -35.52
CA GLU A 292 -20.82 18.93 -36.08
C GLU A 292 -22.16 18.72 -35.35
N PRO A 293 -23.29 18.62 -36.06
CA PRO A 293 -24.59 18.35 -35.45
C PRO A 293 -24.69 16.90 -34.95
N LEU A 294 -25.31 16.71 -33.78
CA LEU A 294 -25.77 15.42 -33.26
C LEU A 294 -27.29 15.34 -33.49
N GLN A 295 -27.70 14.55 -34.49
CA GLN A 295 -29.11 14.44 -34.85
C GLN A 295 -29.89 13.64 -33.82
N THR A 296 -30.96 14.23 -33.28
CA THR A 296 -31.88 13.55 -32.37
C THR A 296 -33.02 12.87 -33.11
N GLY A 297 -33.38 13.38 -34.29
CA GLY A 297 -34.55 12.95 -35.05
C GLY A 297 -35.87 13.58 -34.56
N ILE A 298 -35.80 14.49 -33.59
CA ILE A 298 -36.95 15.19 -33.02
C ILE A 298 -36.96 16.61 -33.60
N LEU A 299 -37.94 16.91 -34.48
CA LEU A 299 -38.01 18.18 -35.21
C LEU A 299 -37.94 19.40 -34.29
N ALA A 300 -38.65 19.38 -33.16
CA ALA A 300 -38.67 20.50 -32.22
C ALA A 300 -37.28 20.77 -31.62
N ILE A 301 -36.49 19.73 -31.36
CA ILE A 301 -35.13 19.86 -30.82
C ILE A 301 -34.19 20.28 -31.96
N ASP A 302 -34.14 19.52 -33.04
CA ASP A 302 -33.19 19.75 -34.13
C ASP A 302 -33.36 21.11 -34.84
N SER A 303 -34.56 21.72 -34.78
CA SER A 303 -34.84 23.04 -35.39
C SER A 303 -34.69 24.22 -34.43
N MET A 304 -35.12 24.09 -33.17
CA MET A 304 -35.13 25.20 -32.21
C MET A 304 -33.93 25.16 -31.25
N PHE A 305 -33.47 23.96 -30.90
CA PHE A 305 -32.42 23.68 -29.90
C PHE A 305 -31.43 22.63 -30.42
N PRO A 306 -30.68 22.92 -31.51
CA PRO A 306 -29.78 21.94 -32.11
C PRO A 306 -28.66 21.54 -31.13
N ILE A 307 -28.39 20.23 -31.04
CA ILE A 307 -27.34 19.67 -30.18
C ILE A 307 -26.12 19.37 -31.03
N GLY A 308 -24.94 19.82 -30.61
CA GLY A 308 -23.67 19.51 -31.29
C GLY A 308 -22.93 18.31 -30.67
N ARG A 309 -22.09 17.63 -31.44
CA ARG A 309 -21.22 16.54 -30.95
C ARG A 309 -20.17 17.10 -29.98
N GLY A 310 -20.18 16.63 -28.73
CA GLY A 310 -19.33 17.13 -27.65
C GLY A 310 -19.96 18.25 -26.82
N GLN A 311 -21.21 18.63 -27.10
CA GLN A 311 -22.02 19.50 -26.24
C GLN A 311 -22.59 18.72 -25.05
N ARG A 312 -22.85 19.44 -23.95
CA ARG A 312 -23.61 18.95 -22.80
C ARG A 312 -24.91 19.74 -22.76
N GLU A 313 -26.04 19.03 -22.88
CA GLU A 313 -27.38 19.60 -22.86
C GLU A 313 -28.17 18.91 -21.74
N LEU A 314 -28.92 19.69 -20.96
CA LEU A 314 -29.78 19.22 -19.88
C LEU A 314 -31.24 19.41 -20.23
#